data_AF-A0A820M6F7-F1
#
_entry.id   AF-A0A820M6F7-F1
#
_cell.length_a   1.000
_cell.length_b   1.000
_cell.length_c   1.000
_cell.angle_alpha   90.00
_cell.angle_beta   90.00
_cell.angle_gamma   90.00
#
_symmetry.space_group_name_H-M   'P 1'
#
loop_
_entity.id
_entity.type
_entity.pdbx_description
1 polymer ?
#
loop_
_entity_poly.entity_id
_entity_poly.type
_entity_poly.pdbx_seq_one_letter_code
_entity_poly.pdbx_strand_id
1 'polypeptide(L)'
;ALFYSRKHRSAVRSDWEKVKDGIMLKACMAKFEQHLWLRELLISTGNRQLVEHTTKDSYWADGGDGSGRNQLGITLMQVRNNLRDKQS
;
A
#
# COMPACT_ATOMS: atom_id res chain seq x y z
N ALA A 1 -6.57 6.86 -15.03
CA ALA A 1 -5.65 7.27 -13.96
C ALA A 1 -4.39 7.99 -14.49
N LEU A 2 -3.57 7.36 -15.34
CA LEU A 2 -2.32 7.94 -15.86
C LEU A 2 -2.46 9.26 -16.66
N PHE A 3 -3.61 9.48 -17.32
CA PHE A 3 -3.84 10.70 -18.11
C PHE A 3 -3.95 11.97 -17.23
N TYR A 4 -4.70 11.88 -16.12
CA TYR A 4 -4.90 13.01 -15.21
C TYR A 4 -3.62 13.37 -14.43
N SER A 5 -2.84 12.38 -13.97
CA SER A 5 -1.57 12.67 -13.28
C SER A 5 -0.52 13.29 -14.20
N ARG A 6 -0.50 12.91 -15.48
CA ARG A 6 0.39 13.53 -16.49
C ARG A 6 -0.04 14.95 -16.86
N LYS A 7 -1.35 15.20 -16.95
CA LYS A 7 -1.92 16.53 -17.25
C LYS A 7 -1.68 17.54 -16.11
N HIS A 8 -1.64 17.09 -14.86
CA HIS A 8 -1.48 17.94 -13.67
C HIS A 8 -0.15 17.71 -12.95
N ARG A 9 0.91 17.39 -13.70
CA ARG A 9 2.24 17.13 -13.12
C ARG A 9 2.77 18.32 -12.30
N SER A 10 2.39 19.55 -12.67
CA SER A 10 2.72 20.79 -11.94
C SER A 10 1.94 21.00 -10.63
N ALA A 11 0.85 20.27 -10.41
CA ALA A 11 0.05 20.34 -9.19
C ALA A 11 0.44 19.26 -8.16
N VAL A 12 1.43 18.41 -8.48
CA VAL A 12 1.98 17.46 -7.53
C VAL A 12 2.72 18.24 -6.45
N ARG A 13 2.37 17.96 -5.19
CA ARG A 13 3.00 18.58 -4.03
C ARG A 13 4.52 18.35 -4.07
N SER A 14 5.31 19.38 -3.79
CA SER A 14 6.77 19.36 -3.95
C SER A 14 7.50 18.35 -3.06
N ASP A 15 6.90 17.95 -1.95
CA ASP A 15 7.42 16.95 -1.02
C ASP A 15 6.91 15.52 -1.30
N TRP A 16 6.13 15.30 -2.37
CA TRP A 16 5.37 14.06 -2.59
C TRP A 16 6.19 12.78 -2.41
N GLU A 17 7.40 12.74 -2.95
CA GLU A 17 8.29 11.59 -2.83
C GLU A 17 8.65 11.23 -1.38
N LYS A 18 8.66 12.21 -0.46
CA LYS A 18 8.97 12.00 0.96
C LYS A 18 7.77 11.53 1.78
N VAL A 19 6.56 11.80 1.31
CA VAL A 19 5.33 11.67 2.12
C VAL A 19 4.35 10.64 1.58
N LYS A 20 4.53 10.18 0.33
CA LYS A 20 3.63 9.22 -0.34
C LYS A 20 3.45 7.92 0.45
N ASP A 21 4.52 7.41 1.08
CA ASP A 21 4.46 6.17 1.86
C ASP A 21 3.61 6.33 3.12
N GLY A 22 3.80 7.42 3.87
CA GLY A 22 3.01 7.72 5.06
C GLY A 22 1.54 7.97 4.74
N ILE A 23 1.26 8.61 3.59
CA ILE A 23 -0.11 8.80 3.11
C ILE A 23 -0.75 7.47 2.71
N MET A 24 -0.02 6.61 2.00
CA MET A 24 -0.51 5.28 1.64
C MET A 24 -0.81 4.46 2.89
N LEU A 25 0.08 4.46 3.88
CA LEU A 25 -0.14 3.79 5.16
C LEU A 25 -1.42 4.29 5.84
N LYS A 26 -1.61 5.61 5.94
CA LYS A 26 -2.82 6.21 6.52
C LYS A 26 -4.09 5.79 5.77
N ALA A 27 -4.04 5.80 4.44
CA ALA A 27 -5.17 5.42 3.61
C ALA A 27 -5.51 3.93 3.75
N CYS A 28 -4.51 3.05 3.74
CA CYS A 28 -4.71 1.63 3.97
C CYS A 28 -5.23 1.35 5.38
N MET A 29 -4.66 1.96 6.43
CA MET A 29 -5.18 1.86 7.79
C MET A 29 -6.67 2.22 7.83
N ALA A 30 -7.07 3.38 7.29
CA ALA A 30 -8.47 3.80 7.26
C ALA A 30 -9.36 2.78 6.53
N LYS A 31 -8.93 2.27 5.37
CA LYS A 31 -9.66 1.25 4.58
C LYS A 31 -9.95 0.00 5.41
N PHE A 32 -8.93 -0.56 6.08
CA PHE A 32 -9.10 -1.77 6.88
C PHE A 32 -9.72 -1.50 8.26
N GLU A 33 -9.67 -0.27 8.75
CA GLU A 33 -10.41 0.10 9.95
C GLU A 33 -11.92 0.20 9.69
N GLN A 34 -12.32 0.80 8.57
CA GLN A 34 -13.71 1.02 8.17
C GLN A 34 -14.45 -0.24 7.72
N HIS A 35 -13.73 -1.26 7.22
CA HIS A 35 -14.33 -2.46 6.65
C HIS A 35 -13.85 -3.72 7.40
N LEU A 36 -14.65 -4.18 8.37
CA LEU A 36 -14.30 -5.30 9.25
C LEU A 36 -13.97 -6.60 8.49
N TRP A 37 -14.74 -6.93 7.44
CA TRP A 37 -14.48 -8.13 6.64
C TRP A 37 -13.13 -8.07 5.91
N LEU A 38 -12.71 -6.87 5.44
CA LEU A 38 -11.39 -6.68 4.84
C LEU A 38 -10.29 -6.80 5.88
N ARG A 39 -10.52 -6.29 7.08
CA ARG A 39 -9.59 -6.42 8.22
C ARG A 39 -9.32 -7.88 8.51
N GLU A 40 -10.39 -8.66 8.69
CA GLU A 40 -10.32 -10.09 8.96
C GLU A 40 -9.59 -10.82 7.83
N LEU A 41 -9.92 -10.50 6.58
CA LEU A 41 -9.23 -11.05 5.42
C LEU A 41 -7.72 -10.74 5.45
N LEU A 42 -7.33 -9.49 5.72
CA LEU A 42 -5.93 -9.10 5.81
C LEU A 42 -5.21 -9.80 6.97
N ILE A 43 -5.83 -9.91 8.15
CA ILE A 43 -5.27 -10.61 9.31
C ILE A 43 -5.13 -12.11 9.04
N SER A 44 -6.10 -12.72 8.34
CA SER A 44 -6.10 -14.14 7.97
C SER A 44 -4.94 -14.55 7.07
N THR A 45 -4.26 -13.59 6.43
CA THR A 45 -3.02 -13.83 5.67
C THR A 45 -1.88 -14.36 6.55
N GLY A 46 -2.03 -14.32 7.88
CA GLY A 46 -1.06 -14.91 8.79
C GLY A 46 0.26 -14.15 8.74
N ASN A 47 1.37 -14.87 8.66
CA ASN A 47 2.70 -14.29 8.50
C ASN A 47 3.20 -14.37 7.04
N ARG A 48 2.32 -14.69 6.09
CA ARG A 48 2.68 -14.75 4.68
C ARG A 48 3.08 -13.37 4.17
N GLN A 49 4.05 -13.35 3.27
CA GLN A 49 4.43 -12.15 2.54
C GLN A 49 3.34 -11.80 1.54
N LEU A 50 3.02 -10.51 1.44
CA LEU A 50 2.09 -9.99 0.45
C LEU A 50 2.89 -9.30 -0.66
N VAL A 51 2.63 -9.69 -1.90
CA VAL A 51 3.31 -9.14 -3.08
C VAL A 51 2.24 -8.68 -4.06
N GLU A 52 2.28 -7.39 -4.41
CA GLU A 52 1.50 -6.87 -5.53
C GLU A 52 2.26 -7.22 -6.81
N HIS A 53 1.75 -8.19 -7.58
CA HIS A 53 2.41 -8.70 -8.76
C HIS A 53 1.95 -7.98 -10.03
N THR A 54 2.78 -7.10 -10.59
CA THR A 54 2.46 -6.40 -11.85
C THR A 54 3.70 -5.81 -12.52
N THR A 55 3.75 -5.89 -13.84
CA THR A 55 4.80 -5.29 -14.68
C THR A 55 4.68 -3.77 -14.83
N LYS A 56 3.61 -3.15 -14.30
CA LYS A 56 3.27 -1.75 -14.56
C LYS A 56 3.76 -0.78 -13.48
N ASP A 57 4.23 -1.28 -12.35
CA ASP A 57 4.65 -0.47 -11.21
C ASP A 57 5.82 -1.16 -10.48
N SER A 58 6.99 -0.55 -10.48
CA SER A 58 8.18 -1.07 -9.78
C SER A 58 8.37 -0.47 -8.39
N TYR A 59 7.55 0.51 -8.00
CA TYR A 59 7.62 1.12 -6.67
C TYR A 59 6.63 0.47 -5.72
N TRP A 60 5.34 0.48 -6.07
CA TRP A 60 4.30 -0.10 -5.22
C TRP A 60 4.22 -1.61 -5.35
N ALA A 61 4.62 -2.15 -6.49
CA ALA A 61 4.59 -3.56 -6.83
C ALA A 61 5.98 -4.12 -7.12
N ASP A 62 6.04 -5.39 -7.50
CA ASP A 62 7.25 -6.17 -7.73
C ASP A 62 7.83 -6.04 -9.15
N GLY A 63 7.23 -5.22 -10.02
CA GLY A 63 7.68 -5.09 -11.41
C GLY A 63 7.42 -6.31 -12.30
N GLY A 64 6.72 -7.34 -11.81
CA GLY A 64 6.39 -8.56 -12.53
C GLY A 64 7.53 -9.58 -12.65
N ASP A 65 8.75 -9.20 -12.28
CA ASP A 65 9.94 -10.05 -12.23
C ASP A 65 10.56 -10.14 -10.83
N GLY A 66 9.95 -9.48 -9.84
CA GLY A 66 10.45 -9.42 -8.46
C GLY A 66 11.48 -8.30 -8.21
N SER A 67 11.85 -7.50 -9.21
CA SER A 67 12.82 -6.41 -9.06
C SER A 67 12.23 -5.15 -8.42
N GLY A 68 10.91 -5.02 -8.40
CA GLY A 68 10.19 -3.90 -7.81
C GLY A 68 10.22 -3.90 -6.28
N ARG A 69 9.98 -2.73 -5.69
CA ARG A 69 10.08 -2.52 -4.24
C ARG A 69 8.93 -3.14 -3.46
N ASN A 70 7.81 -3.45 -4.11
CA ASN A 70 6.60 -3.99 -3.47
C ASN A 70 6.16 -3.18 -2.24
N GLN A 71 6.27 -1.84 -2.33
CA GLN A 71 6.00 -0.96 -1.19
C GLN A 71 4.56 -1.10 -0.69
N LEU A 72 3.59 -1.42 -1.56
CA LEU A 72 2.21 -1.66 -1.17
C LEU A 72 2.08 -2.92 -0.32
N GLY A 73 2.71 -4.02 -0.73
CA GLY A 73 2.75 -5.25 0.04
C GLY A 73 3.35 -5.04 1.43
N ILE A 74 4.46 -4.29 1.51
CA ILE A 74 5.10 -3.89 2.76
C ILE A 74 4.14 -3.08 3.63
N THR A 75 3.48 -2.06 3.07
CA THR A 75 2.49 -1.25 3.78
C THR A 75 1.33 -2.09 4.30
N LEU A 76 0.79 -3.03 3.51
CA LEU A 76 -0.30 -3.91 3.94
C LEU A 76 0.13 -4.83 5.10
N MET A 77 1.37 -5.33 5.08
CA MET A 77 1.91 -6.12 6.19
C MET A 77 2.11 -5.27 7.46
N GLN A 78 2.52 -4.02 7.33
CA GLN A 78 2.57 -3.08 8.47
C GLN A 78 1.16 -2.83 9.04
N VAL A 79 0.17 -2.56 8.18
CA VAL A 79 -1.23 -2.39 8.57
C VAL A 79 -1.76 -3.62 9.31
N ARG A 80 -1.49 -4.83 8.77
CA ARG A 80 -1.85 -6.10 9.39
C ARG A 80 -1.34 -6.20 10.84
N ASN A 81 -0.07 -5.88 11.06
CA ASN A 81 0.53 -5.95 12.40
C ASN A 81 -0.13 -4.94 13.35
N ASN A 82 -0.28 -3.68 12.91
CA ASN A 82 -0.96 -2.65 13.71
C ASN A 82 -2.39 -3.06 14.10
N LEU A 83 -3.13 -3.70 13.19
CA LEU A 83 -4.50 -4.14 13.47
C LEU A 83 -4.56 -5.36 14.41
N ARG A 84 -3.55 -6.24 14.39
CA ARG A 84 -3.41 -7.34 15.37
C ARG A 84 -3.10 -6.81 16.76
N ASP A 85 -2.19 -5.85 16.86
CA ASP A 85 -1.80 -5.26 18.15
C ASP A 85 -2.98 -4.53 18.81
N LYS A 86 -3.87 -3.92 18.02
CA LYS A 86 -5.11 -3.30 18.51
C LYS A 86 -6.20 -4.30 18.94
N GLN A 87 -6.09 -5.58 18.57
CA GLN A 87 -7.03 -6.63 18.97
C GLN A 87 -6.59 -7.40 20.22
N SER A 88 -5.32 -7.28 20.61
CA SER A 88 -4.74 -7.91 21.81
C SER A 88 -4.95 -7.04 23.04
#